data_AF-A0A2G2EBG9-F1
#
_entry.id   AF-A0A2G2EBG9-F1
#
_cell.length_a   1.000
_cell.length_b   1.000
_cell.length_c   1.000
_cell.angle_alpha   90.00
_cell.angle_beta   90.00
_cell.angle_gamma   90.00
#
_symmetry.space_group_name_H-M   'P 1'
#
loop_
_entity.id
_entity.type
_entity.pdbx_description
1 polymer ?
#
loop_
_entity_poly.entity_id
_entity_poly.type
_entity_poly.pdbx_seq_one_letter_code
_entity_poly.pdbx_strand_id
1 'polypeptide(L)'
;MSNNASNASNIQTLLLLNRSAPFYQHKSIVFSWFKSKNNRTLEKRIFRHYICVYFEKLISMYLVFSLITSIMLSMNISTSVPYSAIEKSFESNNAKGIVSLGKSKLLINVLGKEGAYSQSQANLVLQDFMSKNTCTSFEFLFKGKEADGGSFAIANYNTRSDKFRVTIYFKKEQGSYKIESLTIERD
;
A
#
# COMPACT_ATOMS: atom_id res chain seq x y z
N MET A 1 12.42 -65.96 19.89
CA MET A 1 12.27 -64.54 20.27
C MET A 1 13.06 -63.68 19.29
N SER A 2 12.47 -63.20 18.18
CA SER A 2 13.20 -62.28 17.26
C SER A 2 12.34 -61.45 16.29
N ASN A 3 11.00 -61.55 16.28
CA ASN A 3 10.20 -60.93 15.20
C ASN A 3 9.32 -59.71 15.61
N ASN A 4 9.35 -59.28 16.88
CA ASN A 4 8.54 -58.14 17.34
C ASN A 4 9.30 -56.80 17.43
N ALA A 5 10.63 -56.80 17.34
CA ALA A 5 11.42 -55.57 17.45
C ALA A 5 11.56 -54.80 16.11
N SER A 6 11.54 -55.48 14.96
CA SER A 6 11.71 -54.82 13.65
C SER A 6 10.46 -54.12 13.12
N ASN A 7 9.27 -54.50 13.59
CA ASN A 7 8.03 -53.84 13.19
C ASN A 7 7.78 -52.52 13.94
N ALA A 8 8.27 -52.39 15.18
CA ALA A 8 8.14 -51.16 15.95
C ALA A 8 9.09 -50.06 15.46
N SER A 9 10.32 -50.42 15.05
CA SER A 9 11.26 -49.46 14.46
C SER A 9 10.72 -48.90 13.14
N ASN A 10 10.16 -49.74 12.27
CA ASN A 10 9.60 -49.31 10.98
C ASN A 10 8.40 -48.35 11.11
N ILE A 11 7.56 -48.50 12.14
CA ILE A 11 6.43 -47.59 12.38
C ILE A 11 6.94 -46.23 12.91
N GLN A 12 7.96 -46.24 13.77
CA GLN A 12 8.61 -45.01 14.24
C GLN A 12 9.31 -44.25 13.10
N THR A 13 9.97 -44.96 12.19
CA THR A 13 10.63 -44.38 11.01
C THR A 13 9.62 -43.81 10.00
N LEU A 14 8.47 -44.47 9.81
CA LEU A 14 7.36 -43.97 8.98
C LEU A 14 6.70 -42.72 9.58
N LEU A 15 6.61 -42.62 10.92
CA LEU A 15 6.10 -41.43 11.61
C LEU A 15 7.05 -40.25 11.55
N LEU A 16 8.36 -40.48 11.52
CA LEU A 16 9.39 -39.43 11.43
C LEU A 16 9.57 -38.90 10.00
N LEU A 17 9.42 -39.75 8.97
CA LEU A 17 9.42 -39.31 7.55
C LEU A 17 8.17 -38.51 7.15
N ASN A 18 7.12 -38.53 7.98
CA ASN A 18 5.85 -37.87 7.69
C ASN A 18 5.79 -36.38 8.12
N ARG A 19 6.86 -35.83 8.70
CA ARG A 19 6.90 -34.44 9.18
C ARG A 19 7.30 -33.40 8.13
N SER A 20 7.73 -33.82 6.93
CA SER A 20 8.27 -32.91 5.90
C SER A 20 7.65 -33.05 4.51
N ALA A 21 6.62 -33.88 4.33
CA ALA A 21 6.01 -34.09 3.01
C ALA A 21 4.95 -33.01 2.68
N PRO A 22 4.97 -32.43 1.46
CA PRO A 22 3.97 -31.45 1.05
C PRO A 22 2.56 -32.04 0.98
N PHE A 23 1.59 -31.19 1.37
CA PHE A 23 0.16 -31.44 1.62
C PHE A 23 -0.59 -32.32 0.59
N TYR A 24 -0.10 -32.44 -0.65
CA TYR A 24 -0.75 -33.19 -1.73
C TYR A 24 -0.56 -34.71 -1.65
N GLN A 25 0.56 -35.22 -1.13
CA GLN A 25 0.79 -36.68 -1.10
C GLN A 25 -0.01 -37.41 -0.01
N HIS A 26 -0.49 -36.67 1.00
CA HIS A 26 -1.22 -37.23 2.13
C HIS A 26 -2.59 -37.80 1.75
N LYS A 27 -3.24 -37.28 0.70
CA LYS A 27 -4.56 -37.76 0.25
C LYS A 27 -4.49 -39.15 -0.39
N SER A 28 -3.45 -39.42 -1.18
CA SER A 28 -3.31 -40.67 -1.94
C SER A 28 -3.07 -41.88 -1.04
N ILE A 29 -2.16 -41.74 -0.06
CA ILE A 29 -1.73 -42.85 0.82
C ILE A 29 -2.87 -43.24 1.78
N VAL A 30 -3.58 -42.27 2.33
CA VAL A 30 -4.69 -42.50 3.26
C VAL A 30 -5.87 -43.17 2.54
N PHE A 31 -6.19 -42.77 1.30
CA PHE A 31 -7.24 -43.40 0.50
C PHE A 31 -6.87 -44.82 0.06
N SER A 32 -5.61 -45.05 -0.30
CA SER A 32 -5.09 -46.38 -0.67
C SER A 32 -5.15 -47.37 0.50
N TRP A 33 -4.81 -46.92 1.72
CA TRP A 33 -4.94 -47.72 2.94
C TRP A 33 -6.40 -48.04 3.28
N PHE A 34 -7.32 -47.10 3.02
CA PHE A 34 -8.75 -47.25 3.31
C PHE A 34 -9.45 -48.32 2.46
N LYS A 35 -9.02 -48.49 1.19
CA LYS A 35 -9.60 -49.47 0.27
C LYS A 35 -9.27 -50.93 0.65
N SER A 36 -8.28 -51.16 1.51
CA SER A 36 -7.77 -52.49 1.85
C SER A 36 -8.40 -53.14 3.10
N LYS A 37 -9.15 -52.42 3.94
CA LYS A 37 -9.70 -52.97 5.19
C LYS A 37 -11.21 -52.97 5.23
N ASN A 38 -11.79 -54.14 4.96
CA ASN A 38 -13.21 -54.41 5.13
C ASN A 38 -13.53 -54.66 6.62
N ASN A 39 -14.42 -53.82 7.18
CA ASN A 39 -15.17 -54.03 8.42
C ASN A 39 -14.42 -54.11 9.78
N ARG A 40 -13.92 -52.98 10.29
CA ARG A 40 -13.78 -52.76 11.75
C ARG A 40 -14.44 -51.46 12.21
N THR A 41 -15.44 -51.58 13.09
CA THR A 41 -16.26 -50.48 13.63
C THR A 41 -15.47 -49.45 14.45
N LEU A 42 -14.38 -49.87 15.11
CA LEU A 42 -13.49 -48.99 15.87
C LEU A 42 -12.63 -48.09 14.97
N GLU A 43 -12.13 -48.60 13.83
CA GLU A 43 -11.37 -47.78 12.88
C GLU A 43 -12.29 -46.72 12.23
N LYS A 44 -13.56 -47.06 11.95
CA LYS A 44 -14.57 -46.09 11.48
C LYS A 44 -14.82 -44.97 12.51
N ARG A 45 -14.80 -45.27 13.82
CA ARG A 45 -14.98 -44.26 14.89
C ARG A 45 -13.79 -43.32 15.00
N ILE A 46 -12.56 -43.86 14.97
CA ILE A 46 -11.33 -43.06 15.04
C ILE A 46 -11.21 -42.17 13.79
N PHE A 47 -11.51 -42.71 12.61
CA PHE A 47 -11.46 -41.96 11.36
C PHE A 47 -12.52 -40.86 11.31
N ARG A 48 -13.73 -41.13 11.82
CA ARG A 48 -14.80 -40.13 11.94
C ARG A 48 -14.41 -39.00 12.89
N HIS A 49 -13.75 -39.31 14.01
CA HIS A 49 -13.26 -38.30 14.94
C HIS A 49 -12.12 -37.47 14.32
N TYR A 50 -11.17 -38.13 13.64
CA TYR A 50 -10.04 -37.45 13.00
C TYR A 50 -10.47 -36.52 11.86
N ILE A 51 -11.42 -36.95 11.02
CA ILE A 51 -12.04 -36.10 9.99
C ILE A 51 -12.77 -34.90 10.62
N CYS A 52 -13.50 -35.11 11.72
CA CYS A 52 -14.24 -34.04 12.39
C CYS A 52 -13.30 -32.95 12.93
N VAL A 53 -12.23 -33.35 13.62
CA VAL A 53 -11.22 -32.43 14.16
C VAL A 53 -10.46 -31.69 13.04
N TYR A 54 -10.18 -32.37 11.91
CA TYR A 54 -9.58 -31.72 10.74
C TYR A 54 -10.52 -30.74 10.04
N PHE A 55 -11.81 -31.07 9.95
CA PHE A 55 -12.82 -30.23 9.31
C PHE A 55 -13.05 -28.94 10.12
N GLU A 56 -13.11 -29.02 11.45
CA GLU A 56 -13.21 -27.85 12.33
C GLU A 56 -12.00 -26.91 12.19
N LYS A 57 -10.78 -27.45 12.13
CA LYS A 57 -9.56 -26.65 11.91
C LYS A 57 -9.50 -26.01 10.51
N LEU A 58 -10.04 -26.67 9.50
CA LEU A 58 -10.03 -26.16 8.12
C LEU A 58 -11.07 -25.03 7.96
N ILE A 59 -12.22 -25.15 8.61
CA ILE A 59 -13.22 -24.08 8.70
C ILE A 59 -12.66 -22.87 9.45
N SER A 60 -12.01 -23.06 10.59
CA SER A 60 -11.46 -21.93 11.35
C SER A 60 -10.37 -21.20 10.56
N MET A 61 -9.51 -21.93 9.83
CA MET A 61 -8.49 -21.34 8.96
C MET A 61 -9.10 -20.53 7.81
N TYR A 62 -10.17 -21.04 7.18
CA TYR A 62 -10.86 -20.34 6.09
C TYR A 62 -11.59 -19.07 6.60
N LEU A 63 -12.19 -19.12 7.80
CA LEU A 63 -12.82 -17.97 8.43
C LEU A 63 -11.82 -16.87 8.78
N VAL A 64 -10.65 -17.24 9.31
CA VAL A 64 -9.58 -16.27 9.61
C VAL A 64 -9.07 -15.63 8.32
N PHE A 65 -8.89 -16.41 7.25
CA PHE A 65 -8.47 -15.87 5.95
C PHE A 65 -9.53 -14.93 5.33
N SER A 66 -10.82 -15.29 5.43
CA SER A 66 -11.94 -14.45 4.99
C SER A 66 -12.05 -13.14 5.78
N LEU A 67 -11.71 -13.17 7.08
CA LEU A 67 -11.72 -11.97 7.91
C LEU A 67 -10.58 -11.01 7.54
N ILE A 68 -9.37 -11.54 7.32
CA ILE A 68 -8.20 -10.74 6.93
C ILE A 68 -8.41 -10.08 5.56
N THR A 69 -8.95 -10.82 4.58
CA THR A 69 -9.22 -10.28 3.23
C THR A 69 -10.29 -9.19 3.23
N SER A 70 -11.30 -9.29 4.09
CA SER A 70 -12.32 -8.24 4.27
C SER A 70 -11.75 -6.96 4.90
N ILE A 71 -10.86 -7.08 5.89
CA ILE A 71 -10.19 -5.94 6.53
C ILE A 71 -9.27 -5.19 5.55
N MET A 72 -8.60 -5.90 4.64
CA MET A 72 -7.75 -5.27 3.62
C MET A 72 -8.56 -4.49 2.60
N LEU A 73 -9.78 -4.94 2.25
CA LEU A 73 -10.64 -4.28 1.27
C LEU A 73 -11.35 -3.03 1.82
N SER A 74 -11.45 -2.87 3.14
CA SER A 74 -12.15 -1.74 3.76
C SER A 74 -11.31 -0.47 3.90
N MET A 75 -10.01 -0.53 3.60
CA MET A 75 -9.12 0.63 3.63
C MET A 75 -9.35 1.56 2.42
N ASN A 76 -10.43 2.34 2.44
CA ASN A 76 -10.56 3.52 1.59
C ASN A 76 -9.70 4.64 2.19
N ILE A 77 -8.42 4.67 1.84
CA ILE A 77 -7.54 5.78 2.23
C ILE A 77 -7.95 7.00 1.41
N SER A 78 -8.85 7.81 1.97
CA SER A 78 -9.11 9.16 1.46
C SER A 78 -7.95 10.05 1.91
N THR A 79 -7.00 10.32 1.03
CA THR A 79 -5.92 11.26 1.33
C THR A 79 -6.39 12.68 1.09
N SER A 80 -6.24 13.52 2.12
CA SER A 80 -6.43 14.98 2.02
C SER A 80 -5.24 15.63 1.31
N VAL A 81 -5.36 16.91 0.97
CA VAL A 81 -4.27 17.66 0.33
C VAL A 81 -3.08 17.77 1.32
N PRO A 82 -1.85 17.42 0.92
CA PRO A 82 -0.69 17.37 1.80
C PRO A 82 -0.08 18.77 2.05
N TYR A 83 -0.88 19.71 2.59
CA TYR A 83 -0.47 21.12 2.78
C TYR A 83 0.86 21.26 3.53
N SER A 84 1.05 20.51 4.63
CA SER A 84 2.29 20.58 5.43
C SER A 84 3.54 20.13 4.64
N ALA A 85 3.40 19.15 3.74
CA ALA A 85 4.52 18.71 2.92
C ALA A 85 4.89 19.76 1.86
N ILE A 86 3.88 20.44 1.31
CA ILE A 86 4.07 21.53 0.35
C ILE A 86 4.77 22.71 1.01
N GLU A 87 4.25 23.16 2.16
CA GLU A 87 4.84 24.23 2.97
C GLU A 87 6.31 23.98 3.28
N LYS A 88 6.64 22.80 3.85
CA LYS A 88 8.03 22.42 4.12
C LYS A 88 8.89 22.38 2.86
N SER A 89 8.33 21.97 1.72
CA SER A 89 9.10 21.91 0.46
C SER A 89 9.41 23.30 -0.08
N PHE A 90 8.49 24.26 0.08
CA PHE A 90 8.74 25.66 -0.25
C PHE A 90 9.77 26.29 0.69
N GLU A 91 9.61 26.14 2.00
CA GLU A 91 10.54 26.68 3.00
C GLU A 91 11.96 26.13 2.86
N SER A 92 12.09 24.83 2.56
CA SER A 92 13.40 24.18 2.34
C SER A 92 13.99 24.39 0.94
N ASN A 93 13.33 25.18 0.08
CA ASN A 93 13.71 25.37 -1.33
C ASN A 93 13.89 24.04 -2.10
N ASN A 94 13.07 23.04 -1.78
CA ASN A 94 13.11 21.72 -2.37
C ASN A 94 12.08 21.61 -3.50
N ALA A 95 12.49 22.05 -4.71
CA ALA A 95 11.66 21.95 -5.91
C ALA A 95 11.21 20.51 -6.21
N LYS A 96 12.08 19.52 -5.98
CA LYS A 96 11.78 18.11 -6.21
C LYS A 96 10.63 17.61 -5.33
N GLY A 97 10.59 18.06 -4.08
CA GLY A 97 9.50 17.80 -3.14
C GLY A 97 8.16 18.26 -3.70
N ILE A 98 8.09 19.50 -4.16
CA ILE A 98 6.88 20.09 -4.75
C ILE A 98 6.44 19.30 -5.98
N VAL A 99 7.36 19.05 -6.92
CA VAL A 99 7.04 18.44 -8.20
C VAL A 99 6.58 16.99 -8.04
N SER A 100 7.16 16.23 -7.09
CA SER A 100 6.73 14.86 -6.77
C SER A 100 5.30 14.74 -6.25
N LEU A 101 4.73 15.82 -5.69
CA LEU A 101 3.34 15.90 -5.27
C LEU A 101 2.40 16.25 -6.44
N GLY A 102 2.96 16.56 -7.61
CA GLY A 102 2.26 16.91 -8.83
C GLY A 102 1.86 15.74 -9.72
N LYS A 103 1.11 16.06 -10.78
CA LYS A 103 0.79 15.15 -11.88
C LYS A 103 1.98 14.94 -12.82
N SER A 104 1.89 13.95 -13.71
CA SER A 104 2.95 13.66 -14.70
C SER A 104 3.31 14.85 -15.59
N LYS A 105 2.31 15.69 -15.91
CA LYS A 105 2.47 17.00 -16.52
C LYS A 105 1.85 18.07 -15.61
N LEU A 106 2.59 19.15 -15.42
CA LEU A 106 2.24 20.28 -14.57
C LEU A 106 2.10 21.52 -15.43
N LEU A 107 1.03 22.30 -15.22
CA LEU A 107 0.95 23.65 -15.73
C LEU A 107 1.66 24.56 -14.73
N ILE A 108 2.71 25.24 -15.18
CA ILE A 108 3.47 26.15 -14.32
C ILE A 108 3.50 27.51 -14.98
N ASN A 109 3.12 28.52 -14.21
CA ASN A 109 3.29 29.91 -14.58
C ASN A 109 4.21 30.58 -13.54
N VAL A 110 5.39 31.02 -13.97
CA VAL A 110 6.31 31.79 -13.13
C VAL A 110 6.47 33.18 -13.74
N LEU A 111 5.99 34.21 -13.02
CA LEU A 111 6.16 35.61 -13.40
C LEU A 111 5.67 35.91 -14.84
N GLY A 112 4.56 35.30 -15.25
CA GLY A 112 3.94 35.48 -16.57
C GLY A 112 4.46 34.51 -17.64
N LYS A 113 5.41 33.62 -17.32
CA LYS A 113 5.86 32.55 -18.22
C LYS A 113 5.10 31.27 -17.94
N GLU A 114 4.02 31.07 -18.67
CA GLU A 114 3.19 29.88 -18.58
C GLU A 114 3.66 28.78 -19.54
N GLY A 115 3.63 27.53 -19.09
CA GLY A 115 3.89 26.36 -19.91
C GLY A 115 3.44 25.06 -19.27
N ALA A 116 3.28 24.03 -20.11
CA ALA A 116 3.05 22.66 -19.67
C ALA A 116 4.39 21.91 -19.62
N TYR A 117 4.79 21.47 -18.43
CA TYR A 117 6.10 20.87 -18.18
C TYR A 117 5.96 19.42 -17.74
N SER A 118 6.89 18.56 -18.16
CA SER A 118 7.09 17.26 -17.50
C SER A 118 7.61 17.46 -16.08
N GLN A 119 7.53 16.43 -15.24
CA GLN A 119 8.10 16.43 -13.89
C GLN A 119 9.58 16.90 -13.84
N SER A 120 10.42 16.43 -14.76
CA SER A 120 11.83 16.84 -14.79
C SER A 120 12.01 18.30 -15.20
N GLN A 121 11.24 18.78 -16.17
CA GLN A 121 11.27 20.17 -16.62
C GLN A 121 10.72 21.12 -15.54
N ALA A 122 9.61 20.75 -14.92
CA ALA A 122 8.98 21.48 -13.82
C ALA A 122 9.96 21.67 -12.65
N ASN A 123 10.73 20.63 -12.33
CA ASN A 123 11.76 20.72 -11.29
C ASN A 123 12.83 21.76 -11.65
N LEU A 124 13.30 21.80 -12.90
CA LEU A 124 14.27 22.80 -13.34
C LEU A 124 13.71 24.23 -13.29
N VAL A 125 12.47 24.43 -13.73
CA VAL A 125 11.81 25.76 -13.71
C VAL A 125 11.63 26.27 -12.28
N LEU A 126 11.11 25.43 -11.38
CA LEU A 126 10.93 25.80 -9.97
C LEU A 126 12.27 25.99 -9.26
N GLN A 127 13.26 25.12 -9.52
CA GLN A 127 14.59 25.26 -8.94
C GLN A 127 15.26 26.57 -9.37
N ASP A 128 15.15 26.96 -10.65
CA ASP A 128 15.67 28.23 -11.16
C ASP A 128 15.02 29.41 -10.44
N PHE A 129 13.69 29.39 -10.27
CA PHE A 129 12.96 30.41 -9.54
C PHE A 129 13.39 30.49 -8.06
N MET A 130 13.38 29.36 -7.35
CA MET A 130 13.69 29.29 -5.92
C MET A 130 15.16 29.62 -5.61
N SER A 131 16.08 29.28 -6.51
CA SER A 131 17.51 29.61 -6.35
C SER A 131 17.78 31.11 -6.43
N LYS A 132 16.97 31.85 -7.20
CA LYS A 132 17.02 33.31 -7.31
C LYS A 132 16.25 34.01 -6.18
N ASN A 133 15.22 33.35 -5.67
CA ASN A 133 14.26 33.90 -4.73
C ASN A 133 14.15 32.99 -3.51
N THR A 134 15.19 32.88 -2.70
CA THR A 134 15.20 31.98 -1.53
C THR A 134 14.04 32.29 -0.58
N CYS A 135 13.20 31.28 -0.30
CA CYS A 135 12.07 31.41 0.61
C CYS A 135 12.54 31.72 2.04
N THR A 136 11.98 32.75 2.67
CA THR A 136 12.13 33.03 4.11
C THR A 136 10.93 32.56 4.91
N SER A 137 9.71 32.72 4.39
CA SER A 137 8.51 32.12 4.96
C SER A 137 7.48 31.78 3.90
N PHE A 138 6.72 30.71 4.14
CA PHE A 138 5.64 30.26 3.27
C PHE A 138 4.38 30.03 4.07
N GLU A 139 3.30 30.77 3.77
CA GLU A 139 2.08 30.73 4.57
C GLU A 139 0.84 30.63 3.68
N PHE A 140 -0.01 29.64 3.93
CA PHE A 140 -1.28 29.51 3.24
C PHE A 140 -2.29 30.57 3.72
N LEU A 141 -2.66 31.49 2.84
CA LEU A 141 -3.73 32.47 3.09
C LEU A 141 -5.12 31.85 2.96
N PHE A 142 -5.28 30.93 2.01
CA PHE A 142 -6.55 30.30 1.72
C PHE A 142 -6.36 28.83 1.34
N LYS A 143 -7.16 27.96 1.96
CA LYS A 143 -7.23 26.53 1.64
C LYS A 143 -8.66 26.22 1.22
N GLY A 144 -8.82 25.89 -0.06
CA GLY A 144 -10.11 25.57 -0.66
C GLY A 144 -10.68 24.28 -0.11
N LYS A 145 -12.00 24.15 -0.24
CA LYS A 145 -12.71 22.95 0.16
C LYS A 145 -12.32 21.81 -0.78
N GLU A 146 -11.94 20.70 -0.18
CA GLU A 146 -11.66 19.45 -0.87
C GLU A 146 -12.95 18.88 -1.47
N ALA A 147 -12.98 18.75 -2.80
CA ALA A 147 -14.09 18.17 -3.55
C ALA A 147 -13.57 17.14 -4.57
N ASP A 148 -14.46 16.29 -5.10
CA ASP A 148 -14.08 15.29 -6.09
C ASP A 148 -13.54 15.90 -7.39
N GLY A 149 -13.91 17.14 -7.70
CA GLY A 149 -13.36 17.91 -8.82
C GLY A 149 -11.96 18.48 -8.58
N GLY A 150 -11.48 18.49 -7.34
CA GLY A 150 -10.21 19.11 -6.96
C GLY A 150 -10.30 20.01 -5.72
N SER A 151 -9.22 20.72 -5.46
CA SER A 151 -9.13 21.79 -4.46
C SER A 151 -8.23 22.90 -4.99
N PHE A 152 -8.22 24.06 -4.35
CA PHE A 152 -7.32 25.16 -4.67
C PHE A 152 -6.75 25.77 -3.40
N ALA A 153 -5.56 26.32 -3.46
CA ALA A 153 -4.95 27.01 -2.34
C ALA A 153 -4.19 28.24 -2.80
N ILE A 154 -4.16 29.25 -1.93
CA ILE A 154 -3.39 30.48 -2.12
C ILE A 154 -2.45 30.62 -0.94
N ALA A 155 -1.19 30.90 -1.23
CA ALA A 155 -0.15 31.09 -0.23
C ALA A 155 0.68 32.33 -0.55
N ASN A 156 1.24 32.92 0.51
CA ASN A 156 2.28 33.92 0.42
C ASN A 156 3.63 33.23 0.46
N TYR A 157 4.48 33.56 -0.50
CA TYR A 157 5.87 33.17 -0.58
C TYR A 157 6.71 34.42 -0.37
N ASN A 158 7.24 34.58 0.85
CA ASN A 158 8.07 35.71 1.21
C ASN A 158 9.53 35.36 0.96
N THR A 159 10.28 36.30 0.40
CA THR A 159 11.74 36.25 0.33
C THR A 159 12.33 37.40 1.13
N ARG A 160 13.65 37.54 1.10
CA ARG A 160 14.33 38.68 1.73
C ARG A 160 14.03 40.01 1.02
N SER A 161 13.83 39.98 -0.30
CA SER A 161 13.68 41.20 -1.13
C SER A 161 12.25 41.45 -1.58
N ASP A 162 11.49 40.38 -1.84
CA ASP A 162 10.23 40.44 -2.56
C ASP A 162 9.17 39.55 -1.91
N LYS A 163 7.91 39.79 -2.28
CA LYS A 163 6.78 38.95 -1.91
C LYS A 163 6.11 38.43 -3.17
N PHE A 164 5.76 37.16 -3.14
CA PHE A 164 5.11 36.49 -4.24
C PHE A 164 3.84 35.79 -3.75
N ARG A 165 2.82 35.78 -4.59
CA ARG A 165 1.61 35.01 -4.39
C ARG A 165 1.72 33.70 -5.16
N VAL A 166 1.51 32.60 -4.44
CA VAL A 166 1.50 31.25 -5.01
C VAL A 166 0.08 30.73 -5.02
N THR A 167 -0.43 30.43 -6.21
CA THR A 167 -1.74 29.80 -6.40
C THR A 167 -1.54 28.38 -6.88
N ILE A 168 -2.14 27.42 -6.17
CA ILE A 168 -1.98 25.99 -6.44
C ILE A 168 -3.36 25.37 -6.68
N TYR A 169 -3.51 24.69 -7.81
CA TYR A 169 -4.70 23.91 -8.12
C TYR A 169 -4.38 22.42 -7.98
N PHE A 170 -5.24 21.72 -7.25
CA PHE A 170 -5.16 20.29 -7.01
C PHE A 170 -6.28 19.57 -7.72
N LYS A 171 -5.96 18.41 -8.26
CA LYS A 171 -6.93 17.47 -8.82
C LYS A 171 -6.84 16.14 -8.10
N LYS A 172 -7.99 15.54 -7.84
CA LYS A 172 -8.07 14.22 -7.22
C LYS A 172 -7.85 13.15 -8.29
N GLU A 173 -6.77 12.38 -8.15
CA GLU A 173 -6.41 11.25 -9.01
C GLU A 173 -6.14 10.03 -8.15
N GLN A 174 -6.84 8.92 -8.44
CA GLN A 174 -6.67 7.62 -7.76
C GLN A 174 -6.79 7.72 -6.21
N GLY A 175 -7.70 8.56 -5.71
CA GLY A 175 -7.90 8.76 -4.26
C GLY A 175 -6.91 9.71 -3.59
N SER A 176 -6.04 10.37 -4.36
CA SER A 176 -5.08 11.36 -3.87
C SER A 176 -5.12 12.69 -4.59
N TYR A 177 -4.92 13.78 -3.85
CA TYR A 177 -4.78 15.10 -4.45
C TYR A 177 -3.38 15.28 -5.02
N LYS A 178 -3.32 15.64 -6.30
CA LYS A 178 -2.09 15.94 -7.04
C LYS A 178 -2.14 17.38 -7.54
N ILE A 179 -1.00 18.05 -7.55
CA ILE A 179 -0.88 19.40 -8.13
C ILE A 179 -1.09 19.28 -9.64
N GLU A 180 -2.04 20.03 -10.17
CA GLU A 180 -2.32 20.14 -11.61
C GLU A 180 -1.72 21.43 -12.17
N SER A 181 -1.87 22.54 -11.45
CA SER A 181 -1.34 23.85 -11.83
C SER A 181 -0.71 24.58 -10.65
N LEU A 182 0.34 25.33 -10.92
CA LEU A 182 1.06 26.17 -9.97
C LEU A 182 1.41 27.49 -10.63
N THR A 183 0.93 28.58 -10.05
CA THR A 183 1.18 29.95 -10.53
C THR A 183 1.89 30.76 -9.45
N ILE A 184 2.99 31.41 -9.82
CA ILE A 184 3.76 32.32 -8.96
C ILE A 184 3.77 33.69 -9.59
N GLU A 185 3.20 34.66 -8.89
CA GLU A 185 3.11 36.06 -9.31
C GLU A 185 3.70 36.97 -8.24
N ARG A 186 4.13 38.18 -8.62
CA ARG A 186 4.50 39.20 -7.62
C ARG A 186 3.24 39.74 -6.96
N ASP A 187 3.30 39.90 -5.65
CA ASP A 187 2.23 40.54 -4.88
C ASP A 187 2.22 42.06 -5.11
#